data_AF-F2Y389-F1
#
_entry.id   AF-F2Y389-F1
#
_cell.length_a   1.000
_cell.length_b   1.000
_cell.length_c   1.000
_cell.angle_alpha   90.00
_cell.angle_beta   90.00
_cell.angle_gamma   90.00
#
_symmetry.space_group_name_H-M   'P 1'
#
loop_
_entity.id
_entity.type
_entity.pdbx_description
1 polymer ?
#
loop_
_entity_poly.entity_id
_entity_poly.type
_entity_poly.pdbx_seq_one_letter_code
_entity_poly.pdbx_strand_id
1 'polypeptide(L)'
;ISIFTNSPNVTDLVKCEGAALYYRKQFWLLGTTPTEAQIKDIIAWLQEYHNGLTGLSTDSLIEAGYPGADVLGDAVCGMAAIKITSSDFIIWFRPHTAKEIKWGGAKDEPAEKENEFGKMHPRASFKAFLEVVKHRSLP
;
A
#
# COMPACT_ATOMS: atom_id res chain seq x y z
N ILE A 1 23.53 -9.92 2.47
CA ILE A 1 22.72 -11.01 3.07
C ILE A 1 22.67 -10.89 4.59
N SER A 2 23.78 -10.57 5.26
CA SER A 2 23.83 -10.37 6.74
C SER A 2 22.68 -9.54 7.33
N ILE A 3 22.24 -8.51 6.62
CA ILE A 3 21.10 -7.64 7.00
C ILE A 3 19.74 -8.36 7.12
N PHE A 4 19.59 -9.55 6.53
CA PHE A 4 18.38 -10.39 6.64
C PHE A 4 18.60 -11.61 7.55
N THR A 5 19.84 -12.06 7.76
CA THR A 5 20.14 -13.31 8.47
C THR A 5 20.58 -13.13 9.92
N ASN A 6 21.06 -11.95 10.29
CA ASN A 6 21.57 -11.67 11.64
C ASN A 6 20.56 -10.85 12.44
N SER A 7 20.64 -10.87 13.76
CA SER A 7 19.89 -9.95 14.62
C SER A 7 20.80 -8.81 15.10
N PRO A 8 20.37 -7.54 15.03
CA PRO A 8 19.12 -7.07 14.43
C PRO A 8 19.13 -7.17 12.88
N ASN A 9 17.96 -7.30 12.27
CA ASN A 9 17.74 -7.37 10.82
C ASN A 9 16.86 -6.20 10.30
N VAL A 10 16.53 -6.22 9.01
CA VAL A 10 15.73 -5.18 8.34
C VAL A 10 14.31 -4.96 8.87
N THR A 11 13.68 -5.94 9.52
CA THR A 11 12.36 -5.75 10.15
C THR A 11 12.46 -5.03 11.49
N ASP A 12 13.66 -4.98 12.10
CA ASP A 12 13.91 -4.20 13.31
C ASP A 12 14.05 -2.69 13.01
N LEU A 13 14.40 -2.35 11.76
CA LEU A 13 14.56 -0.96 11.32
C LEU A 13 13.23 -0.26 11.05
N VAL A 14 12.25 -1.01 10.52
CA VAL A 14 10.95 -0.48 10.10
C VAL A 14 9.86 -1.36 10.69
N LYS A 15 8.91 -0.78 11.42
CA LYS A 15 7.72 -1.51 11.89
C LYS A 15 6.98 -2.09 10.68
N CYS A 16 7.01 -3.41 10.54
CA CYS A 16 6.40 -4.16 9.45
C CYS A 16 6.14 -5.60 9.93
N GLU A 17 5.28 -6.32 9.23
CA GLU A 17 5.02 -7.73 9.53
C GLU A 17 5.89 -8.66 8.70
N GLY A 18 6.53 -8.16 7.63
CA GLY A 18 7.50 -8.92 6.87
C GLY A 18 8.33 -8.08 5.90
N ALA A 19 9.38 -8.70 5.39
CA ALA A 19 10.29 -8.13 4.43
C ALA A 19 10.80 -9.18 3.44
N ALA A 20 11.09 -8.75 2.21
CA ALA A 20 11.70 -9.57 1.16
C ALA A 20 12.91 -8.84 0.56
N LEU A 21 14.01 -9.57 0.39
CA LEU A 21 15.13 -9.19 -0.44
C LEU A 21 15.10 -10.04 -1.70
N TYR A 22 15.01 -9.40 -2.85
CA TYR A 22 15.29 -10.02 -4.13
C TYR A 22 16.64 -9.53 -4.62
N TYR A 23 17.64 -10.40 -4.61
CA TYR A 23 19.01 -10.06 -4.99
C TYR A 23 19.62 -11.18 -5.80
N ARG A 24 20.18 -10.87 -6.98
CA ARG A 24 20.81 -11.86 -7.87
C ARG A 24 19.93 -13.08 -8.15
N LYS A 25 18.63 -12.83 -8.40
CA LYS A 25 17.60 -13.86 -8.69
C LYS A 25 17.30 -14.82 -7.52
N GLN A 26 17.68 -14.47 -6.30
CA GLN A 26 17.39 -15.23 -5.10
C GLN A 26 16.51 -14.42 -4.15
N PHE A 27 15.70 -15.11 -3.36
CA PHE A 27 14.83 -14.53 -2.35
C PHE A 27 15.36 -14.79 -0.95
N TRP A 28 15.27 -13.77 -0.11
CA TRP A 28 15.34 -13.91 1.34
C TRP A 28 14.08 -13.27 1.92
N LEU A 29 13.26 -14.07 2.58
CA LEU A 29 11.96 -13.66 3.12
C LEU A 29 12.03 -13.69 4.65
N LEU A 30 11.40 -12.70 5.27
CA LEU A 30 11.29 -12.57 6.73
C LEU A 30 9.86 -12.22 7.09
N GLY A 31 9.30 -12.88 8.10
CA GLY A 31 7.95 -12.62 8.59
C GLY A 31 6.86 -12.98 7.57
N THR A 32 5.80 -12.18 7.53
CA THR A 32 4.65 -12.34 6.65
C THR A 32 4.91 -11.66 5.31
N THR A 33 5.11 -12.45 4.26
CA THR A 33 5.34 -11.96 2.90
C THR A 33 4.40 -12.63 1.91
N PRO A 34 4.17 -12.02 0.73
CA PRO A 34 3.58 -12.73 -0.40
C PRO A 34 4.46 -13.92 -0.82
N THR A 35 3.92 -14.79 -1.68
CA THR A 35 4.69 -15.88 -2.31
C THR A 35 5.77 -15.32 -3.22
N GLU A 36 6.85 -16.07 -3.49
CA GLU A 36 7.91 -15.63 -4.41
C GLU A 36 7.36 -15.25 -5.80
N ALA A 37 6.33 -15.96 -6.27
CA ALA A 37 5.68 -15.65 -7.55
C ALA A 37 5.00 -14.28 -7.52
N GLN A 38 4.27 -13.97 -6.44
CA GLN A 38 3.65 -12.66 -6.24
C GLN A 38 4.70 -11.56 -6.06
N ILE A 39 5.80 -11.83 -5.35
CA ILE A 39 6.89 -10.84 -5.20
C ILE A 39 7.54 -10.55 -6.56
N LYS A 40 7.75 -11.56 -7.41
CA LYS A 40 8.25 -11.34 -8.79
C LYS A 40 7.30 -10.47 -9.60
N ASP A 41 6.00 -10.72 -9.49
CA ASP A 41 4.98 -9.95 -10.17
C ASP A 41 4.98 -8.47 -9.71
N ILE A 42 5.07 -8.22 -8.40
CA ILE A 42 5.25 -6.88 -7.83
C ILE A 42 6.53 -6.21 -8.37
N ILE A 43 7.64 -6.94 -8.45
CA ILE A 43 8.91 -6.41 -8.97
C ILE A 43 8.78 -6.04 -10.45
N ALA A 44 8.12 -6.88 -11.26
CA ALA A 44 7.86 -6.60 -12.66
C ALA A 44 7.03 -5.31 -12.82
N TRP A 45 5.96 -5.18 -12.02
CA TRP A 45 5.15 -3.97 -11.98
C TRP A 45 5.96 -2.72 -11.56
N LEU A 46 6.82 -2.82 -10.54
CA LEU A 46 7.72 -1.72 -10.15
C LEU A 46 8.71 -1.34 -11.26
N GLN A 47 9.20 -2.32 -12.02
CA GLN A 47 10.11 -2.09 -13.14
C GLN A 47 9.41 -1.50 -14.36
N GLU A 48 8.12 -1.79 -14.57
CA GLU A 48 7.35 -1.26 -15.68
C GLU A 48 6.88 0.18 -15.42
N TYR A 49 6.27 0.42 -14.25
CA TYR A 49 5.59 1.70 -13.96
C TYR A 49 6.41 2.66 -13.09
N HIS A 50 7.41 2.15 -12.34
CA HIS A 50 8.18 2.94 -11.37
C HIS A 50 9.70 2.90 -11.60
N ASN A 51 10.16 2.51 -12.79
CA ASN A 51 11.59 2.30 -13.08
C ASN A 51 12.50 3.51 -12.80
N GLY A 52 11.97 4.72 -13.05
CA GLY A 52 12.68 5.98 -12.89
C GLY A 52 12.81 6.46 -11.43
N LEU A 53 12.14 5.76 -10.49
CA LEU A 53 12.20 6.07 -9.07
C LEU A 53 13.19 5.16 -8.36
N THR A 54 13.72 5.63 -7.23
CA THR A 54 14.58 4.84 -6.34
C THR A 54 13.79 3.84 -5.49
N GLY A 55 12.47 3.93 -5.50
CA GLY A 55 11.58 3.10 -4.71
C GLY A 55 10.13 3.59 -4.77
N LEU A 56 9.26 2.91 -4.03
CA LEU A 56 7.85 3.24 -3.85
C LEU A 56 7.46 3.04 -2.39
N SER A 57 6.66 3.93 -1.83
CA SER A 57 6.02 3.72 -0.52
C SER A 57 4.52 3.98 -0.66
N THR A 58 3.69 3.02 -0.30
CA THR A 58 2.23 3.11 -0.34
C THR A 58 1.61 2.38 0.85
N ASP A 59 0.51 2.92 1.38
CA ASP A 59 -0.32 2.24 2.38
C ASP A 59 -1.44 1.39 1.74
N SER A 60 -1.63 1.48 0.42
CA SER A 60 -2.58 0.67 -0.35
C SER A 60 -1.99 0.33 -1.72
N LEU A 61 -1.72 -0.96 -1.94
CA LEU A 61 -1.31 -1.47 -3.25
C LEU A 61 -2.42 -1.30 -4.31
N ILE A 62 -3.69 -1.36 -3.89
CA ILE A 62 -4.84 -1.12 -4.78
C ILE A 62 -4.82 0.33 -5.28
N GLU A 63 -4.74 1.31 -4.38
CA GLU A 63 -4.71 2.73 -4.79
C GLU A 63 -3.42 3.11 -5.52
N ALA A 64 -2.31 2.41 -5.25
CA ALA A 64 -1.07 2.58 -6.01
C ALA A 64 -1.17 2.05 -7.45
N GLY A 65 -2.23 1.30 -7.79
CA GLY A 65 -2.48 0.78 -9.12
C GLY A 65 -1.79 -0.54 -9.42
N TYR A 66 -1.42 -1.34 -8.41
CA TYR A 66 -0.91 -2.69 -8.61
C TYR A 66 -2.05 -3.64 -9.00
N PRO A 67 -2.06 -4.24 -10.20
CA PRO A 67 -3.20 -5.05 -10.67
C PRO A 67 -3.43 -6.34 -9.88
N GLY A 68 -2.39 -6.90 -9.26
CA GLY A 68 -2.48 -8.15 -8.48
C GLY A 68 -2.89 -7.95 -7.02
N ALA A 69 -3.25 -6.74 -6.61
CA ALA A 69 -3.47 -6.39 -5.21
C ALA A 69 -4.61 -7.21 -4.56
N ASP A 70 -5.70 -7.49 -5.29
CA ASP A 70 -6.84 -8.26 -4.76
C ASP A 70 -6.46 -9.69 -4.35
N VAL A 71 -5.43 -10.27 -4.96
CA VAL A 71 -4.98 -11.65 -4.72
C VAL A 71 -4.07 -11.75 -3.50
N LEU A 72 -3.51 -10.63 -3.01
CA LEU A 72 -2.64 -10.59 -1.84
C LEU A 72 -3.43 -10.72 -0.51
N GLY A 73 -4.73 -10.41 -0.54
CA GLY A 73 -5.61 -10.46 0.62
C GLY A 73 -5.22 -9.50 1.75
N ASP A 74 -5.71 -9.75 2.96
CA ASP A 74 -5.48 -8.87 4.12
C ASP A 74 -4.05 -8.94 4.67
N ALA A 75 -3.27 -9.96 4.28
CA ALA A 75 -1.91 -10.17 4.76
C ALA A 75 -0.94 -9.07 4.28
N VAL A 76 -1.18 -8.50 3.10
CA VAL A 76 -0.32 -7.48 2.51
C VAL A 76 -1.16 -6.43 1.81
N CYS A 77 -1.10 -5.21 2.34
CA CYS A 77 -1.87 -4.07 1.89
C CYS A 77 -0.99 -2.85 1.65
N GLY A 78 -0.08 -2.58 2.60
CA GLY A 78 0.93 -1.54 2.49
C GLY A 78 2.28 -2.11 2.10
N MET A 79 3.07 -1.32 1.39
CA MET A 79 4.38 -1.71 0.90
C MET A 79 5.33 -0.51 0.87
N ALA A 80 6.56 -0.73 1.32
CA ALA A 80 7.69 0.12 0.97
C ALA A 80 8.71 -0.71 0.20
N ALA A 81 9.11 -0.27 -0.98
CA ALA A 81 10.07 -0.93 -1.84
C ALA A 81 11.23 0.03 -2.14
N ILE A 82 12.46 -0.45 -2.01
CA ILE A 82 13.68 0.26 -2.37
C ILE A 82 14.43 -0.53 -3.42
N LYS A 83 14.81 0.15 -4.49
CA LYS A 83 15.58 -0.39 -5.59
C LYS A 83 17.07 -0.31 -5.25
N ILE A 84 17.76 -1.45 -5.24
CA ILE A 84 19.22 -1.50 -5.05
C ILE A 84 19.92 -1.36 -6.40
N THR A 85 19.47 -2.12 -7.39
CA THR A 85 19.97 -2.11 -8.78
C THR A 85 18.80 -2.11 -9.75
N SER A 86 19.02 -2.20 -11.06
CA SER A 86 17.92 -2.32 -12.03
C SER A 86 17.03 -3.55 -11.78
N SER A 87 17.56 -4.61 -11.17
CA SER A 87 16.86 -5.88 -10.95
C SER A 87 16.68 -6.28 -9.49
N ASP A 88 17.37 -5.64 -8.55
CA ASP A 88 17.40 -6.05 -7.15
C ASP A 88 16.62 -5.07 -6.26
N PHE A 89 15.83 -5.62 -5.32
CA PHE A 89 14.91 -4.85 -4.48
C PHE A 89 14.92 -5.33 -3.03
N ILE A 90 14.71 -4.39 -2.11
CA ILE A 90 14.27 -4.67 -0.74
C ILE A 90 12.84 -4.19 -0.61
N ILE A 91 11.96 -5.01 -0.06
CA ILE A 91 10.55 -4.71 0.07
C ILE A 91 10.12 -5.02 1.50
N TRP A 92 9.37 -4.11 2.13
CA TRP A 92 8.71 -4.30 3.41
C TRP A 92 7.20 -4.33 3.19
N PHE A 93 6.51 -5.20 3.92
CA PHE A 93 5.08 -5.43 3.80
C PHE A 93 4.36 -5.13 5.11
N ARG A 94 3.17 -4.54 4.99
CA ARG A 94 2.25 -4.31 6.09
C ARG A 94 0.87 -4.86 5.77
N PRO A 95 0.20 -5.54 6.72
CA PRO A 95 -1.13 -6.06 6.52
C PRO A 95 -2.15 -4.91 6.48
N HIS A 96 -3.36 -5.26 6.07
CA HIS A 96 -4.49 -4.39 6.22
C HIS A 96 -4.71 -4.07 7.71
N THR A 97 -4.95 -2.79 8.03
CA THR A 97 -5.43 -2.38 9.35
C THR A 97 -6.79 -1.73 9.16
N ALA A 98 -7.84 -2.34 9.71
CA ALA A 98 -9.17 -1.75 9.67
C ALA A 98 -9.14 -0.37 10.37
N LYS A 99 -9.33 0.69 9.59
CA LYS A 99 -9.40 2.06 10.09
C LYS A 99 -10.82 2.57 9.91
N GLU A 100 -11.49 2.80 11.04
CA GLU A 100 -12.76 3.50 11.09
C GLU A 100 -12.51 5.01 10.96
N ILE A 101 -12.91 5.62 9.84
CA ILE A 101 -12.91 7.08 9.69
C ILE A 101 -14.34 7.58 9.92
N LYS A 102 -14.53 8.36 10.99
CA LYS A 102 -15.79 9.06 11.24
C LYS A 102 -15.77 10.40 10.51
N TRP A 103 -16.46 10.47 9.38
CA TRP A 103 -16.71 11.73 8.70
C TRP A 103 -17.92 12.39 9.33
N GLY A 104 -17.88 13.70 9.59
CA GLY A 104 -19.12 14.46 9.75
C GLY A 104 -19.68 14.70 8.35
N GLY A 105 -20.91 14.27 8.04
CA GLY A 105 -21.56 14.40 6.72
C GLY A 105 -21.35 13.20 5.78
N ALA A 106 -22.39 12.80 5.04
CA ALA A 106 -22.35 11.69 4.08
C ALA A 106 -21.65 12.12 2.76
N LYS A 107 -20.88 11.21 2.13
CA LYS A 107 -20.21 11.46 0.84
C LYS A 107 -21.19 11.67 -0.33
N ASP A 108 -22.39 11.08 -0.23
CA ASP A 108 -23.38 11.06 -1.31
C ASP A 108 -24.69 11.78 -0.91
N GLU A 109 -24.63 13.07 -0.59
CA GLU A 109 -25.82 13.91 -0.77
C GLU A 109 -25.83 14.37 -2.23
N PRO A 110 -26.80 13.97 -3.07
CA PRO A 110 -26.93 14.55 -4.39
C PRO A 110 -27.10 16.06 -4.22
N ALA A 111 -26.19 16.83 -4.82
CA ALA A 111 -26.33 18.28 -4.87
C ALA A 111 -27.73 18.58 -5.42
N GLU A 112 -28.56 19.30 -4.64
CA GLU A 112 -29.86 19.75 -5.12
C GLU A 112 -29.65 20.45 -6.47
N LYS A 113 -30.37 19.97 -7.49
CA LYS A 113 -30.20 20.42 -8.88
C LYS A 113 -30.47 21.92 -8.99
N GLU A 114 -29.39 22.65 -9.23
CA GLU A 114 -29.22 23.83 -10.08
C GLU A 114 -30.41 24.78 -10.27
N ASN A 115 -30.30 25.98 -9.70
CA ASN A 115 -30.90 27.19 -10.25
C ASN A 115 -29.76 28.08 -10.77
N GLU A 116 -29.57 28.09 -12.09
CA GLU A 116 -28.98 29.10 -13.01
C GLU A 116 -27.84 30.05 -12.60
N PHE A 117 -27.12 29.84 -11.49
CA PHE A 117 -25.87 30.53 -11.20
C PHE A 117 -24.95 29.57 -10.47
N GLY A 118 -23.78 29.27 -11.05
CA GLY A 118 -22.75 28.38 -10.52
C GLY A 118 -22.14 28.85 -9.19
N LYS A 119 -22.95 28.91 -8.14
CA LYS A 119 -22.56 29.17 -6.76
C LYS A 119 -22.32 27.83 -6.09
N MET A 120 -21.07 27.61 -5.65
CA MET A 120 -20.75 26.52 -4.75
C MET A 120 -21.44 26.78 -3.40
N HIS A 121 -22.26 25.84 -2.94
CA HIS A 121 -22.85 25.87 -1.61
C HIS A 121 -22.11 24.89 -0.69
N PRO A 122 -21.88 25.25 0.59
CA PRO A 122 -21.43 24.28 1.57
C PRO A 122 -22.49 23.19 1.73
N ARG A 123 -22.06 21.96 2.03
CA ARG A 123 -22.96 20.83 2.27
C ARG A 123 -23.98 21.12 3.38
N ALA A 124 -25.15 20.51 3.30
CA ALA A 124 -26.27 20.75 4.22
C ALA A 124 -26.18 19.92 5.52
N SER A 125 -25.47 18.79 5.53
CA SER A 125 -25.45 17.84 6.65
C SER A 125 -24.09 17.62 7.29
N PHE A 126 -24.08 17.49 8.62
CA PHE A 126 -22.94 17.08 9.46
C PHE A 126 -23.16 15.72 10.14
N LYS A 127 -24.19 14.95 9.74
CA LYS A 127 -24.50 13.66 10.37
C LYS A 127 -23.30 12.72 10.24
N ALA A 128 -22.81 12.19 11.37
CA ALA A 128 -21.63 11.34 11.37
C ALA A 128 -21.89 10.07 10.55
N PHE A 129 -21.04 9.82 9.55
CA PHE A 129 -21.00 8.59 8.75
C PHE A 129 -19.66 7.90 8.97
N LEU A 130 -19.72 6.59 9.19
CA LEU A 130 -18.55 5.74 9.36
C LEU A 130 -18.09 5.23 7.99
N GLU A 131 -16.98 5.73 7.48
CA GLU A 131 -16.30 5.09 6.37
C GLU A 131 -15.34 4.05 6.93
N VAL A 132 -15.63 2.78 6.66
CA VAL A 132 -14.68 1.69 6.90
C VAL A 132 -13.72 1.67 5.72
N VAL A 133 -12.52 2.21 5.90
CA VAL A 133 -11.49 2.13 4.85
C VAL A 133 -11.00 0.68 4.81
N LYS A 134 -11.42 -0.02 3.77
CA LYS A 134 -10.91 -1.36 3.44
C LYS A 134 -9.64 -1.21 2.59
N HIS A 135 -8.72 -2.16 2.69
CA HIS A 135 -7.50 -2.20 1.87
C HIS A 135 -6.54 -1.00 2.05
N ARG A 136 -6.34 -0.56 3.31
CA ARG A 136 -5.22 0.31 3.69
C ARG A 136 -4.46 -0.23 4.90
N SER A 137 -3.13 -0.07 4.95
CA SER A 137 -2.31 -0.35 6.13
C SER A 137 -2.13 0.91 7.00
N LEU A 138 -1.40 0.78 8.11
CA LEU A 138 -0.82 1.96 8.74
C LEU A 138 0.22 2.60 7.80
N PRO A 139 0.23 3.94 7.69
CA PRO A 139 1.24 4.68 6.92
C PRO A 139 2.63 4.55 7.55
#